data_AF-A0A3N7ZM59-F1
#
_entry.id   AF-A0A3N7ZM59-F1
#
_cell.length_a   1.000
_cell.length_b   1.000
_cell.length_c   1.000
_cell.angle_alpha   90.00
_cell.angle_beta   90.00
_cell.angle_gamma   90.00
#
_symmetry.space_group_name_H-M   'P 1'
#
loop_
_entity.id
_entity.type
_entity.pdbx_description
1 polymer ?
#
loop_
_entity_poly.entity_id
_entity_poly.type
_entity_poly.pdbx_seq_one_letter_code
_entity_poly.pdbx_strand_id
1 'polypeptide(L)'
;MSKPRRATIVFYDEDTEQVTLCNVFRKDVQAVLDREMKAGVAITIPPHAEPNDGCPITDEDARRLGGMALLMQAGIHPELRARLKFAEAGSVDWSPLRRPDSD
;
A
#
# COMPACT_ATOMS: atom_id res chain seq x y z
N MET A 1 6.34 -28.27 10.90
CA MET A 1 5.50 -27.08 11.22
C MET A 1 5.57 -26.11 10.06
N SER A 2 4.43 -25.64 9.55
CA SER A 2 4.41 -24.63 8.49
C SER A 2 4.80 -23.26 9.07
N LYS A 3 5.58 -22.47 8.31
CA LYS A 3 5.97 -21.11 8.70
C LYS A 3 4.71 -20.23 8.81
N PRO A 4 4.52 -19.47 9.90
CA PRO A 4 3.35 -18.61 10.04
C PRO A 4 3.36 -17.53 8.95
N ARG A 5 2.25 -17.41 8.23
CA ARG A 5 2.05 -16.38 7.20
C ARG A 5 1.84 -15.03 7.88
N ARG A 6 2.54 -14.00 7.41
CA ARG A 6 2.47 -12.63 7.93
C ARG A 6 1.89 -11.69 6.89
N ALA A 7 1.35 -10.58 7.37
CA ALA A 7 1.10 -9.39 6.58
C ALA A 7 1.79 -8.21 7.25
N THR A 8 2.28 -7.27 6.45
CA THR A 8 2.86 -6.01 6.90
C THR A 8 1.87 -4.91 6.55
N ILE A 9 1.46 -4.12 7.54
CA ILE A 9 0.50 -3.02 7.38
C ILE A 9 1.26 -1.72 7.58
N VAL A 10 1.08 -0.80 6.64
CA VAL A 10 1.51 0.59 6.75
C VAL A 10 0.26 1.44 6.88
N PHE A 11 0.20 2.29 7.90
CA PHE A 11 -0.92 3.18 8.16
C PHE A 11 -0.44 4.51 8.72
N TYR A 12 -1.21 5.57 8.52
CA TYR A 12 -1.01 6.84 9.21
C TYR A 12 -1.75 6.82 10.55
N ASP A 13 -1.02 7.08 11.62
CA ASP A 13 -1.56 7.27 12.97
C ASP A 13 -1.84 8.76 13.17
N GLU A 14 -3.12 9.12 13.19
CA GLU A 14 -3.58 10.50 13.31
C GLU A 14 -3.30 11.09 14.70
N ASP A 15 -3.26 10.26 15.75
CA ASP A 15 -3.02 10.73 17.12
C ASP A 15 -1.57 11.19 17.31
N THR A 16 -0.63 10.52 16.63
CA THR A 16 0.81 10.82 16.73
C THR A 16 1.36 11.52 15.50
N GLU A 17 0.54 11.67 14.45
CA GLU A 17 0.94 12.14 13.13
C GLU A 17 2.11 11.34 12.52
N GLN A 18 2.16 10.03 12.74
CA GLN A 18 3.25 9.16 12.27
C GLN A 18 2.79 8.16 11.23
N VAL A 19 3.68 7.85 10.28
CA VAL A 19 3.49 6.66 9.44
C VAL A 19 4.09 5.47 10.19
N THR A 20 3.25 4.50 10.51
CA THR A 20 3.62 3.32 11.28
C THR A 20 3.59 2.07 10.41
N LEU A 21 4.58 1.21 10.60
CA LEU A 21 4.64 -0.12 9.99
C LEU A 21 4.54 -1.18 11.10
N CYS A 22 3.58 -2.09 10.98
CA CYS A 22 3.44 -3.20 11.91
C CYS A 22 3.29 -4.54 11.18
N ASN A 23 3.66 -5.62 11.86
CA ASN A 23 3.54 -6.98 11.35
C ASN A 23 2.47 -7.74 12.11
N VAL A 24 1.55 -8.35 11.38
CA VAL A 24 0.45 -9.15 11.93
C VAL A 24 0.48 -10.56 11.33
N PHE A 25 -0.22 -11.50 11.96
CA PHE A 25 -0.47 -12.78 11.29
C PHE A 25 -1.50 -12.58 10.18
N ARG A 26 -1.24 -13.16 9.01
CA ARG A 26 -2.14 -13.03 7.85
C ARG A 26 -3.56 -13.52 8.16
N LYS A 27 -3.68 -14.56 8.98
CA LYS A 27 -4.97 -15.14 9.39
C LYS A 27 -5.86 -14.12 10.12
N ASP A 28 -5.27 -13.19 10.86
CA ASP A 28 -6.02 -12.23 11.69
C ASP A 28 -6.64 -11.10 10.84
N VAL A 29 -6.14 -10.91 9.62
CA VAL A 29 -6.60 -9.88 8.67
C VAL A 29 -7.14 -10.48 7.36
N GLN A 30 -7.34 -11.80 7.30
CA GLN A 30 -7.66 -12.52 6.06
C GLN A 30 -8.96 -12.02 5.42
N ALA A 31 -10.00 -11.75 6.21
CA ALA A 31 -11.28 -11.26 5.71
C ALA A 31 -11.17 -9.88 5.02
N VAL A 32 -10.28 -9.00 5.52
CA VAL A 32 -10.01 -7.70 4.90
C VAL A 32 -9.27 -7.90 3.58
N LEU A 33 -8.22 -8.73 3.58
CA LEU A 33 -7.47 -9.03 2.36
C LEU A 33 -8.37 -9.62 1.25
N ASP A 34 -9.24 -10.57 1.59
CA ASP A 34 -10.13 -11.21 0.61
C ASP A 34 -11.12 -10.22 0.00
N ARG A 35 -11.63 -9.26 0.79
CA ARG A 35 -12.54 -8.22 0.31
C ARG A 35 -11.84 -7.25 -0.64
N GLU A 36 -10.69 -6.71 -0.23
CA GLU A 36 -9.96 -5.72 -1.02
C GLU A 36 -9.35 -6.34 -2.30
N MET A 37 -8.86 -7.58 -2.24
CA MET A 37 -8.41 -8.29 -3.44
C MET A 37 -9.54 -8.47 -4.47
N LYS A 38 -10.77 -8.77 -4.03
CA LYS A 38 -11.94 -8.86 -4.93
C LYS A 38 -12.34 -7.51 -5.52
N ALA A 39 -12.14 -6.43 -4.79
CA ALA A 39 -12.40 -5.07 -5.27
C ALA A 39 -11.32 -4.56 -6.26
N GLY A 40 -10.28 -5.36 -6.55
CA GLY A 40 -9.26 -5.01 -7.53
C GLY A 40 -8.27 -3.94 -7.06
N VAL A 41 -8.18 -3.67 -5.75
CA VAL A 41 -7.27 -2.66 -5.18
C VAL A 41 -5.91 -3.24 -4.77
N ALA A 42 -5.65 -4.53 -5.04
CA ALA A 42 -4.36 -5.16 -4.77
C ALA A 42 -3.36 -4.90 -5.91
N ILE A 43 -2.15 -4.49 -5.56
CA ILE A 43 -1.04 -4.28 -6.51
C ILE A 43 0.03 -5.34 -6.27
N THR A 44 0.43 -6.05 -7.33
CA THR A 44 1.56 -7.00 -7.30
C THR A 44 2.87 -6.27 -7.51
N ILE A 45 3.93 -6.69 -6.82
CA ILE A 45 5.29 -6.17 -6.99
C ILE A 45 6.24 -7.34 -7.28
N PRO A 46 6.99 -7.32 -8.39
CA PRO A 46 6.94 -6.34 -9.48
C PRO A 46 5.58 -6.33 -10.21
N PRO A 47 5.13 -5.19 -10.77
CA PRO A 47 3.80 -5.09 -11.40
C PRO A 47 3.64 -5.94 -12.66
N HIS A 48 4.76 -6.39 -13.25
CA HIS A 48 4.77 -7.26 -14.43
C HIS A 48 4.91 -8.74 -14.08
N ALA A 49 5.02 -9.10 -12.80
CA ALA A 49 5.23 -10.48 -12.38
C ALA A 49 3.93 -11.28 -12.49
N GLU A 50 4.02 -12.44 -13.14
CA GLU A 50 2.94 -13.42 -13.18
C GLU A 50 2.86 -14.22 -11.86
N PRO A 51 1.71 -14.87 -11.55
CA PRO A 51 1.61 -15.70 -10.36
C PRO A 51 2.66 -16.81 -10.31
N ASN A 52 3.42 -16.86 -9.21
CA ASN A 52 4.54 -17.78 -8.98
C ASN A 52 5.77 -17.53 -9.87
N ASP A 53 5.86 -16.38 -10.52
CA ASP A 53 7.10 -15.92 -11.12
C ASP A 53 8.18 -15.73 -10.03
N GLY A 54 9.38 -16.23 -10.30
CA GLY A 54 10.54 -16.15 -9.42
C GLY A 54 11.42 -14.95 -9.73
N CYS A 55 10.93 -13.97 -10.49
CA CYS A 55 11.70 -12.80 -10.87
C CYS A 55 12.23 -12.05 -9.62
N PRO A 56 13.48 -11.54 -9.66
CA PRO A 56 14.05 -10.82 -8.54
C PRO A 56 13.26 -9.54 -8.23
N ILE A 57 13.06 -9.27 -6.94
CA ILE A 57 12.60 -7.96 -6.46
C ILE A 57 13.84 -7.04 -6.40
N THR A 58 13.82 -5.95 -7.15
CA THR A 58 14.94 -4.99 -7.21
C THR A 58 14.82 -3.88 -6.17
N ASP A 59 15.89 -3.11 -5.97
CA ASP A 59 15.87 -1.90 -5.14
C ASP A 59 14.83 -0.87 -5.62
N GLU A 60 14.62 -0.81 -6.93
CA GLU A 60 13.60 0.06 -7.54
C GLU A 60 12.19 -0.42 -7.19
N ASP A 61 11.94 -1.73 -7.20
CA ASP A 61 10.66 -2.30 -6.77
C ASP A 61 10.37 -2.01 -5.29
N ALA A 62 11.41 -2.14 -4.44
CA ALA A 62 11.30 -1.80 -3.01
C ALA A 62 11.03 -0.30 -2.79
N ARG A 63 11.71 0.58 -3.55
CA ARG A 63 11.47 2.02 -3.53
C ARG A 63 10.05 2.36 -3.96
N ARG A 64 9.55 1.73 -5.03
CA ARG A 64 8.18 1.92 -5.52
C ARG A 64 7.16 1.44 -4.51
N LEU A 65 7.34 0.26 -3.91
CA LEU A 65 6.45 -0.27 -2.88
C LEU A 65 6.32 0.71 -1.70
N GLY A 66 7.45 1.20 -1.17
CA GLY A 66 7.44 2.19 -0.09
C GLY A 66 6.80 3.51 -0.50
N GLY A 67 7.11 4.01 -1.70
CA GLY A 67 6.52 5.24 -2.24
C GLY A 67 5.00 5.14 -2.40
N MET A 68 4.50 4.04 -2.98
CA MET A 68 3.07 3.78 -3.13
C MET A 68 2.36 3.70 -1.78
N ALA A 69 2.92 2.99 -0.80
CA ALA A 69 2.33 2.90 0.53
C ALA A 69 2.15 4.29 1.16
N LEU A 70 3.16 5.17 1.03
CA LEU A 70 3.11 6.55 1.54
C LEU A 70 2.13 7.44 0.76
N LEU A 71 2.11 7.33 -0.57
CA LEU A 71 1.19 8.09 -1.42
C LEU A 71 -0.28 7.72 -1.16
N MET A 72 -0.57 6.43 -0.96
CA MET A 72 -1.93 5.96 -0.62
C MET A 72 -2.44 6.58 0.69
N GLN A 73 -1.57 6.77 1.69
CA GLN A 73 -1.95 7.47 2.92
C GLN A 73 -2.10 8.99 2.67
N ALA A 74 -1.15 9.61 1.97
CA ALA A 74 -1.16 11.05 1.70
C ALA A 74 -2.34 11.53 0.84
N GLY A 75 -2.97 10.63 0.07
CA GLY A 75 -4.21 10.94 -0.67
C GLY A 75 -5.40 11.26 0.23
N ILE A 76 -5.40 10.79 1.48
CA ILE A 76 -6.49 10.99 2.46
C ILE A 76 -6.06 11.97 3.57
N HIS A 77 -4.76 12.07 3.85
CA HIS A 77 -4.18 12.83 4.97
C HIS A 77 -3.36 14.05 4.47
N PRO A 78 -3.95 15.26 4.37
CA PRO A 78 -3.28 16.46 3.86
C PRO A 78 -2.03 16.86 4.64
N GLU A 79 -2.03 16.66 5.95
CA GLU A 79 -0.91 16.90 6.87
C GLU A 79 0.30 16.01 6.53
N LEU A 80 0.06 14.73 6.24
CA LEU A 80 1.09 13.82 5.76
C LEU A 80 1.59 14.24 4.38
N ARG A 81 0.67 14.58 3.47
CA ARG A 81 1.00 15.04 2.12
C ARG A 81 1.93 16.26 2.14
N ALA A 82 1.66 17.25 2.98
CA ALA A 82 2.49 18.46 3.09
C ALA A 82 3.93 18.17 3.52
N ARG A 83 4.14 17.06 4.24
CA ARG A 83 5.44 16.59 4.73
C ARG A 83 6.20 15.75 3.70
N LEU A 84 5.53 15.16 2.72
CA LEU A 84 6.20 14.38 1.67
C LEU A 84 7.11 15.28 0.82
N LYS A 85 8.35 14.82 0.60
CA LYS A 85 9.37 15.47 -0.24
C LYS A 85 9.78 14.55 -1.39
N PHE A 86 8.80 13.90 -2.02
CA PHE A 86 9.07 13.05 -3.17
C PHE A 86 9.42 13.90 -4.39
N ALA A 87 10.37 13.42 -5.19
CA ALA A 87 10.64 13.98 -6.49
C ALA A 87 9.46 13.61 -7.39
N GLU A 88 8.48 14.51 -7.53
CA GLU A 88 7.36 14.31 -8.44
C GLU A 88 7.83 14.61 -9.86
N ALA A 89 7.61 13.68 -10.80
CA ALA A 89 7.90 13.90 -12.22
C ALA A 89 6.92 14.89 -12.89
N GLY A 90 5.86 15.30 -12.17
CA GLY A 90 4.82 16.26 -12.56
C GLY A 90 3.84 16.49 -11.41
N SER A 91 2.91 17.43 -11.53
CA SER A 91 1.92 17.69 -10.47
C SER A 91 1.02 16.46 -10.28
N VAL A 92 1.05 15.83 -9.10
CA VAL A 92 0.07 14.79 -8.74
C VAL A 92 -1.31 15.45 -8.59
N ASP A 93 -2.35 14.88 -9.20
CA ASP A 93 -3.74 15.23 -8.88
C ASP A 93 -4.14 14.51 -7.60
N TRP A 94 -4.58 15.30 -6.62
CA TRP A 94 -4.93 14.84 -5.29
C TRP A 94 -6.43 14.91 -5.01
N SER A 95 -7.22 15.04 -6.07
CA SER A 95 -8.67 14.91 -5.97
C SER A 95 -9.00 13.55 -5.33
N PRO A 96 -9.92 13.49 -4.34
CA PRO A 96 -10.25 12.25 -3.67
C PRO A 96 -10.64 11.16 -4.66
N LEU A 97 -10.03 9.97 -4.54
CA LEU A 97 -10.47 8.80 -5.30
C LEU A 97 -11.89 8.44 -4.84
N ARG A 98 -12.88 8.71 -5.67
CA ARG A 98 -14.25 8.23 -5.44
C ARG A 98 -14.25 6.74 -5.73
N ARG A 99 -14.67 5.93 -4.74
CA ARG A 99 -15.07 4.54 -5.02
C ARG A 99 -16.14 4.60 -6.11
N PRO A 100 -16.05 3.80 -7.19
CA PRO A 100 -17.16 3.64 -8.12
C PRO A 100 -18.38 3.24 -7.28
N ASP A 101 -19.44 4.04 -7.32
CA ASP A 101 -20.66 3.73 -6.60
C ASP A 101 -21.12 2.33 -7.03
N SER A 102 -21.44 1.50 -6.03
CA SER A 102 -21.98 0.16 -6.27
C SER A 102 -23.39 0.33 -6.85
N ASP A 103 -23.52 0.28 -8.18
CA ASP A 103 -24.78 -0.14 -8.83
C ASP A 103 -24.99 -1.64 -8.64
#